data_AF-A0A7C1P032-F1
#
_entry.id   AF-A0A7C1P032-F1
#
_cell.length_a   1.000
_cell.length_b   1.000
_cell.length_c   1.000
_cell.angle_alpha   90.00
_cell.angle_beta   90.00
_cell.angle_gamma   90.00
#
_symmetry.space_group_name_H-M   'P 1'
#
loop_
_entity.id
_entity.type
_entity.pdbx_description
1 polymer ?
#
loop_
_entity_poly.entity_id
_entity_poly.type
_entity_poly.pdbx_seq_one_letter_code
_entity_poly.pdbx_strand_id
1 'polypeptide(L)'
;MSRAPERKDYRISMRLPESDVAMIDRAAALKGRSRTDFVRDAAVRAAEEAVMEQQLIRMTEDGFADFMAVMAAPVEVVPELVEVLRRPAPLGGGLQSECLSIAPFRSRAAA
;
A
#
# COMPACT_ATOMS: atom_id res chain seq x y z
N MET A 1 0.21 -0.30 -28.37
CA MET A 1 -1.01 -0.04 -27.57
C MET A 1 -1.16 -1.18 -26.58
N SER A 2 -0.85 -0.92 -25.31
CA SER A 2 -0.90 -1.93 -24.25
C SER A 2 -2.36 -2.26 -23.94
N ARG A 3 -2.77 -3.50 -24.19
CA ARG A 3 -4.12 -3.98 -23.86
C ARG A 3 -4.29 -3.91 -22.34
N ALA A 4 -5.18 -3.04 -21.86
CA ALA A 4 -5.61 -3.07 -20.48
C ALA A 4 -6.09 -4.50 -20.16
N PRO A 5 -5.70 -5.09 -19.02
CA PRO A 5 -6.12 -6.44 -18.69
C PRO A 5 -7.65 -6.48 -18.69
N GLU A 6 -8.20 -7.37 -19.53
CA GLU A 6 -9.62 -7.63 -19.62
C GLU A 6 -10.10 -8.05 -18.23
N ARG A 7 -10.97 -7.24 -17.61
CA ARG A 7 -11.53 -7.54 -16.28
C ARG A 7 -12.41 -8.79 -16.42
N LYS A 8 -11.85 -9.94 -16.03
CA LYS A 8 -12.59 -11.19 -15.93
C LYS A 8 -13.40 -11.14 -14.65
N ASP A 9 -14.72 -11.16 -14.78
CA ASP A 9 -15.61 -11.30 -13.64
C ASP A 9 -15.65 -12.78 -13.21
N TYR A 10 -15.44 -13.01 -11.92
CA TYR A 10 -15.48 -14.35 -11.32
C TYR A 10 -16.71 -14.47 -10.41
N ARG A 11 -17.46 -15.57 -10.55
CA ARG A 11 -18.59 -15.86 -9.65
C ARG A 11 -18.08 -16.44 -8.34
N ILE A 12 -18.57 -15.88 -7.22
CA ILE A 12 -18.33 -16.39 -5.87
C ILE A 12 -19.66 -16.92 -5.34
N SER A 13 -19.71 -18.22 -5.03
CA SER A 13 -20.88 -18.86 -4.41
C SER A 13 -20.58 -19.21 -2.96
N MET A 14 -21.50 -18.88 -2.05
CA MET A 14 -21.40 -19.19 -0.63
C MET A 14 -22.79 -19.50 -0.05
N ARG A 15 -22.81 -20.25 1.05
CA ARG A 15 -24.03 -20.52 1.84
C ARG A 15 -23.98 -19.72 3.12
N LEU A 16 -25.08 -19.04 3.43
CA LEU A 16 -25.25 -18.25 4.65
C LEU A 16 -26.50 -18.74 5.38
N PRO A 17 -26.52 -18.69 6.73
CA PRO A 17 -27.75 -18.94 7.47
C PRO A 17 -28.76 -17.82 7.19
N GLU A 18 -30.05 -18.14 7.35
CA GLU A 18 -31.15 -17.22 7.04
C GLU A 18 -31.06 -15.91 7.85
N SER A 19 -30.63 -15.99 9.11
CA SER A 19 -30.41 -14.82 9.98
C SER A 19 -29.43 -13.81 9.36
N ASP A 20 -28.35 -14.30 8.77
CA ASP A 20 -27.29 -13.46 8.22
C ASP A 20 -27.75 -12.83 6.91
N VAL A 21 -28.45 -13.60 6.07
CA VAL A 21 -29.06 -13.07 4.83
C VAL A 21 -30.05 -11.96 5.15
N ALA A 22 -30.93 -12.16 6.14
CA ALA A 22 -31.90 -11.15 6.56
C ALA A 22 -31.22 -9.87 7.08
N MET A 23 -30.13 -10.02 7.84
CA MET A 23 -29.35 -8.87 8.33
C MET A 23 -28.65 -8.13 7.19
N ILE A 24 -28.06 -8.85 6.22
CA ILE A 24 -27.42 -8.27 5.03
C ILE A 24 -28.45 -7.49 4.20
N ASP A 25 -29.64 -8.05 3.98
CA ASP A 25 -30.71 -7.39 3.22
C ASP A 25 -31.14 -6.08 3.87
N ARG A 26 -31.32 -6.10 5.20
CA ARG A 26 -31.64 -4.88 5.95
C ARG A 26 -30.53 -3.84 5.79
N ALA A 27 -29.27 -4.24 5.90
CA ALA A 27 -28.13 -3.33 5.76
C ALA A 27 -28.03 -2.74 4.34
N ALA A 28 -28.23 -3.58 3.31
CA ALA A 28 -28.24 -3.15 1.92
C ALA A 28 -29.39 -2.17 1.63
N ALA A 29 -30.59 -2.45 2.15
CA ALA A 29 -31.75 -1.57 2.03
C ALA A 29 -31.51 -0.21 2.70
N LEU A 30 -30.92 -0.18 3.89
CA LEU A 30 -30.55 1.06 4.59
C LEU A 30 -29.53 1.90 3.81
N LYS A 31 -28.71 1.25 2.97
CA LYS A 31 -27.72 1.92 2.11
C LYS A 31 -28.26 2.21 0.70
N GLY A 32 -29.49 1.80 0.37
CA GLY A 32 -30.07 1.96 -0.97
C GLY A 32 -29.33 1.19 -2.05
N ARG A 33 -28.72 0.04 -1.72
CA ARG A 33 -27.93 -0.79 -2.64
C ARG A 33 -28.52 -2.18 -2.80
N SER A 34 -28.16 -2.86 -3.89
CA SER A 34 -28.50 -4.28 -4.03
C SER A 34 -27.71 -5.14 -3.03
N ARG A 35 -28.26 -6.31 -2.66
CA ARG A 35 -27.56 -7.29 -1.81
C ARG A 35 -26.17 -7.62 -2.37
N THR A 36 -26.08 -7.87 -3.66
CA THR A 36 -24.83 -8.25 -4.34
C THR A 36 -23.80 -7.13 -4.26
N ASP A 37 -24.19 -5.88 -4.52
CA ASP A 37 -23.26 -4.73 -4.47
C ASP A 37 -22.80 -4.47 -3.04
N PHE A 38 -23.71 -4.59 -2.07
CA PHE A 38 -23.38 -4.44 -0.65
C PHE A 38 -22.37 -5.49 -0.19
N VAL A 39 -22.60 -6.76 -0.50
CA VAL A 39 -21.70 -7.87 -0.14
C VAL A 39 -20.36 -7.73 -0.86
N ARG A 40 -20.36 -7.37 -2.15
CA ARG A 40 -19.14 -7.15 -2.92
C ARG A 40 -18.26 -6.08 -2.29
N ASP A 41 -18.83 -4.90 -2.02
CA ASP A 41 -18.08 -3.78 -1.46
C ASP A 41 -17.59 -4.09 -0.03
N ALA A 42 -18.41 -4.74 0.79
CA ALA A 42 -18.02 -5.17 2.13
C ALA A 42 -16.86 -6.17 2.09
N ALA A 43 -16.91 -7.16 1.17
CA ALA A 43 -15.87 -8.16 1.02
C ALA A 43 -14.54 -7.55 0.53
N VAL A 44 -14.59 -6.64 -0.45
CA VAL A 44 -13.38 -5.94 -0.94
C VAL A 44 -12.76 -5.12 0.17
N ARG A 45 -13.57 -4.35 0.90
CA ARG A 45 -13.07 -3.54 2.02
C ARG A 45 -12.42 -4.40 3.11
N ALA A 46 -13.05 -5.48 3.51
CA ALA A 46 -12.48 -6.40 4.50
C ALA A 46 -11.17 -7.05 4.01
N ALA A 47 -11.08 -7.36 2.71
CA ALA A 47 -9.85 -7.87 2.12
C ALA A 47 -8.73 -6.80 2.09
N GLU A 48 -9.05 -5.55 1.75
CA GLU A 48 -8.10 -4.43 1.79
C GLU A 48 -7.56 -4.22 3.22
N GLU A 49 -8.45 -4.17 4.21
CA GLU A 49 -8.08 -4.06 5.63
C GLU A 49 -7.15 -5.21 6.06
N ALA A 50 -7.49 -6.46 5.71
CA ALA A 50 -6.66 -7.62 6.01
C ALA A 50 -5.27 -7.60 5.32
N VAL A 51 -5.19 -7.09 4.09
CA VAL A 51 -3.91 -6.93 3.37
C VAL A 51 -3.05 -5.87 4.06
N MET A 52 -3.65 -4.77 4.50
CA MET A 52 -2.93 -3.71 5.21
C MET A 52 -2.42 -4.18 6.58
N GLU A 53 -3.20 -4.98 7.31
CA GLU A 53 -2.77 -5.57 8.59
C GLU A 53 -1.52 -6.47 8.46
N GLN A 54 -1.31 -7.10 7.30
CA GLN A 54 -0.15 -7.96 7.06
C GLN A 54 1.15 -7.21 6.74
N GLN A 55 1.09 -5.90 6.46
CA GLN A 55 2.29 -5.07 6.19
C GLN A 55 2.95 -4.52 7.47
N LEU A 56 2.70 -5.13 8.62
CA LEU A 56 3.34 -4.77 9.89
C LEU A 56 4.75 -5.38 9.98
N ILE A 57 5.79 -4.54 9.88
CA ILE A 57 7.15 -4.91 10.25
C ILE A 57 7.22 -4.95 11.78
N ARG A 58 7.13 -6.16 12.36
CA ARG A 58 7.31 -6.36 13.80
C ARG A 58 8.79 -6.34 14.15
N MET A 59 9.14 -5.57 15.17
CA MET A 59 10.49 -5.47 15.73
C MET A 59 10.42 -5.44 17.25
N THR A 60 11.49 -5.90 17.90
CA THR A 60 11.67 -5.75 19.35
C THR A 60 11.89 -4.28 19.71
N GLU A 61 11.78 -3.92 20.98
CA GLU A 61 12.07 -2.56 21.44
C GLU A 61 13.49 -2.13 21.06
N ASP A 62 14.48 -3.00 21.27
CA ASP A 62 15.87 -2.77 20.85
C ASP A 62 15.98 -2.62 19.33
N GLY A 63 15.32 -3.50 18.55
CA GLY A 63 15.35 -3.41 17.09
C GLY A 63 14.70 -2.13 16.56
N PHE A 64 13.68 -1.61 17.26
CA PHE A 64 13.08 -0.32 16.94
C PHE A 64 14.02 0.83 17.30
N ALA A 65 14.70 0.78 18.45
CA ALA A 65 15.69 1.78 18.84
C ALA A 65 16.85 1.85 17.83
N ASP A 66 17.38 0.69 17.40
CA ASP A 66 18.43 0.60 16.38
C ASP A 66 17.95 1.15 15.03
N PHE A 67 16.74 0.78 14.61
CA PHE A 67 16.13 1.33 13.40
C PHE A 67 16.02 2.85 13.45
N MET A 68 15.53 3.40 14.58
CA MET A 68 15.42 4.84 14.77
C MET A 68 16.78 5.54 14.79
N ALA A 69 17.81 4.92 15.37
CA ALA A 69 19.17 5.45 15.35
C ALA A 69 19.72 5.56 13.92
N VAL A 70 19.50 4.54 13.08
CA VAL A 70 19.88 4.57 11.66
C VAL A 70 19.07 5.63 10.90
N MET A 71 17.78 5.77 11.16
CA MET A 71 16.92 6.77 10.51
C MET A 71 17.28 8.22 10.87
N ALA A 72 17.79 8.46 12.08
CA ALA A 72 18.20 9.78 12.55
C ALA A 72 19.65 10.14 12.14
N ALA A 73 20.44 9.16 11.71
CA ALA A 73 21.82 9.38 11.28
C ALA A 73 21.86 10.19 9.97
N PRO A 74 22.90 11.02 9.77
CA PRO A 74 23.10 11.69 8.50
C PRO A 74 23.29 10.65 7.38
N VAL A 75 22.70 10.93 6.22
CA VAL A 75 22.80 10.02 5.06
C VAL A 75 24.24 10.01 4.54
N GLU A 76 24.84 8.83 4.55
CA GLU A 76 26.12 8.60 3.88
C GLU A 76 25.88 8.22 2.41
N VAL A 77 26.55 8.93 1.50
CA VAL A 77 26.44 8.66 0.07
C VAL A 77 27.35 7.48 -0.27
N VAL A 78 26.74 6.34 -0.56
CA VAL A 78 27.45 5.14 -1.04
C VAL A 78 27.67 5.25 -2.55
N PRO A 79 28.93 5.33 -3.05
CA PRO A 79 29.22 5.55 -4.47
C PRO A 79 28.59 4.50 -5.40
N GLU A 80 28.58 3.24 -4.98
CA GLU A 80 27.98 2.12 -5.71
C GLU A 80 26.45 2.29 -5.83
N LEU A 81 25.79 2.80 -4.79
CA LEU A 81 24.36 3.11 -4.82
C LEU A 81 24.06 4.24 -5.80
N VAL A 82 24.93 5.25 -5.87
CA VAL A 82 24.81 6.34 -6.86
C VAL A 82 24.93 5.82 -8.28
N GLU A 83 25.86 4.89 -8.54
CA GLU A 83 26.02 4.26 -9.86
C GLU A 83 24.77 3.46 -10.26
N VAL A 84 24.20 2.68 -9.34
CA VAL A 84 22.97 1.91 -9.58
C VAL A 84 21.78 2.84 -9.84
N LEU A 85 21.61 3.89 -9.04
CA LEU A 85 20.49 4.84 -9.19
C LEU A 85 20.58 5.67 -10.48
N ARG A 86 21.78 5.88 -11.03
CA ARG A 86 21.98 6.53 -12.33
C ARG A 86 21.67 5.61 -13.52
N ARG A 87 21.60 4.29 -13.31
CA ARG A 87 21.24 3.34 -14.37
C ARG A 87 19.75 3.48 -14.67
N PRO A 88 19.34 3.55 -15.94
CA PRO A 88 17.93 3.52 -16.29
C PRO A 88 17.29 2.24 -15.74
N ALA A 89 16.15 2.41 -15.06
CA ALA A 89 15.44 1.29 -14.47
C ALA A 89 15.06 0.28 -15.56
N PRO A 90 15.24 -1.03 -15.32
CA PRO A 90 15.02 -2.07 -16.32
C PRO A 90 13.55 -2.21 -16.74
N LEU A 91 12.63 -1.68 -15.92
CA LEU A 91 11.22 -1.58 -16.22
C LEU A 91 10.94 -0.14 -16.67
N GLY A 92 10.85 0.05 -17.98
CA GLY A 92 10.70 1.37 -18.62
C GLY A 92 9.43 2.11 -18.19
N GLY A 93 9.56 2.92 -17.14
CA GLY A 93 8.56 3.87 -16.69
C GLY A 93 9.26 4.93 -15.87
N GLY A 94 9.49 6.10 -16.47
CA GLY A 94 10.32 7.16 -15.91
C GLY A 94 9.86 7.59 -14.52
N LEU A 95 10.64 7.24 -13.50
CA LEU A 95 10.92 8.18 -12.41
C LEU A 95 11.80 9.28 -13.02
N GLN A 96 11.17 10.20 -13.75
CA GLN A 96 11.87 11.40 -14.21
C GLN A 96 12.26 12.20 -12.97
N SER A 97 13.56 12.21 -12.69
CA SER A 97 14.40 13.39 -12.42
C SER A 97 14.03 14.41 -11.33
N GLU A 98 12.86 14.39 -10.70
CA GLU A 98 12.54 15.36 -9.64
C GLU A 98 13.16 15.00 -8.27
N CYS A 99 13.46 13.72 -7.99
CA CYS A 99 14.09 13.34 -6.73
C CYS A 99 15.58 13.73 -6.63
N LEU A 100 16.27 14.04 -7.75
CA LEU A 100 17.65 14.53 -7.70
C LEU A 100 17.76 16.03 -7.37
N SER A 101 16.62 16.73 -7.20
CA SER A 101 16.56 18.13 -6.76
C SER A 101 16.41 18.28 -5.24
N ILE A 102 16.74 17.27 -4.43
CA ILE A 102 16.98 17.50 -3.01
C ILE A 102 18.23 18.37 -2.91
N ALA A 103 18.02 19.69 -2.96
CA ALA A 103 19.02 20.70 -2.67
C ALA A 103 19.71 20.36 -1.34
N PRO A 104 21.00 20.69 -1.16
CA PRO A 104 21.67 20.39 0.09
C PRO A 104 20.89 21.04 1.22
N PHE A 105 20.36 20.22 2.12
CA PHE A 105 19.83 20.68 3.39
C PHE A 105 20.98 21.44 4.06
N ARG A 106 20.98 22.78 3.95
CA ARG A 106 22.02 23.61 4.54
C ARG A 106 21.94 23.38 6.04
N SER A 107 22.90 22.61 6.56
CA SER A 107 23.19 22.52 7.98
C SER A 107 23.28 23.95 8.51
N ARG A 108 22.26 24.35 9.26
CA ARG A 108 22.33 25.55 10.07
C ARG A 108 23.16 25.15 11.28
N ALA A 109 24.46 25.37 11.19
CA ALA A 109 25.36 25.32 12.32
C ALA A 109 24.75 26.15 13.46
N ALA A 110 24.48 25.51 14.60
CA ALA A 110 24.19 26.18 15.85
C ALA A 110 25.53 26.36 16.59
N ALA A 111 25.70 27.58 17.10
CA ALA A 111 26.83 28.10 17.84
C ALA A 111 27.00 27.44 19.21
#